data_AF-A0A832ALZ0-F1
#
_entry.id   AF-A0A832ALZ0-F1
#
_cell.length_a   1.000
_cell.length_b   1.000
_cell.length_c   1.000
_cell.angle_alpha   90.00
_cell.angle_beta   90.00
_cell.angle_gamma   90.00
#
_symmetry.space_group_name_H-M   'P 1'
#
loop_
_entity.id
_entity.type
_entity.pdbx_description
1 polymer ?
#
loop_
_entity_poly.entity_id
_entity_poly.type
_entity_poly.pdbx_seq_one_letter_code
_entity_poly.pdbx_strand_id
1 'polypeptide(L)' 'MTEVRPRWRSKKGSPPKDIDEYLAGLPEPYRAALEDLRRNIKAAVPQAIEAISYGLPTFKQNGGLVAFSATESHCSFHL' A
#
# COMPACT_ATOMS: atom_id res chain seq x y z
N MET A 1 -3.10 5.19 -32.96
CA MET A 1 -3.38 4.24 -31.86
C MET A 1 -2.27 4.41 -30.82
N THR A 2 -2.39 5.41 -29.95
CA THR A 2 -1.52 5.61 -28.80
C THR A 2 -2.45 5.80 -27.62
N GLU A 3 -2.75 4.71 -26.92
CA GLU A 3 -3.54 4.72 -25.70
C GLU A 3 -2.76 5.55 -24.67
N VAL A 4 -3.16 6.81 -24.51
CA VAL A 4 -2.66 7.68 -23.44
C VAL A 4 -3.16 7.08 -22.14
N ARG A 5 -2.40 6.16 -21.54
CA ARG A 5 -2.69 5.65 -20.20
C ARG A 5 -2.81 6.87 -19.29
N PRO A 6 -3.98 7.15 -18.68
CA PRO A 6 -4.12 8.31 -17.83
C PRO A 6 -3.08 8.17 -16.71
N ARG A 7 -2.12 9.10 -16.66
CA ARG A 7 -1.20 9.19 -15.52
C ARG A 7 -2.06 9.37 -14.29
N TRP A 8 -2.10 8.35 -13.46
CA TRP A 8 -2.69 8.44 -12.14
C TRP A 8 -1.80 9.38 -11.35
N ARG A 9 -2.17 10.66 -11.35
CA ARG A 9 -1.67 11.60 -10.36
C ARG A 9 -2.18 11.11 -9.02
N SER A 10 -1.32 10.44 -8.24
CA SER A 10 -1.51 10.34 -6.79
C SER A 10 -1.87 11.75 -6.33
N LYS A 11 -3.07 11.92 -5.76
CA LYS A 11 -3.44 13.17 -5.11
C LYS A 11 -2.28 13.50 -4.18
N LYS A 12 -1.61 14.65 -4.38
CA LYS A 12 -0.77 15.27 -3.36
C LYS A 12 -1.72 15.71 -2.24
N GLY A 13 -2.19 14.74 -1.45
CA GLY A 13 -2.82 14.94 -0.17
C GLY A 13 -1.77 14.77 0.92
N SER A 14 -2.13 15.13 2.15
CA SER A 14 -1.34 14.83 3.34
C SER A 14 -0.91 13.36 3.36
N PRO A 15 0.23 13.03 4.00
CA PRO A 15 0.62 11.64 4.18
C PRO A 15 -0.54 10.86 4.81
N PRO A 16 -0.81 9.63 4.33
CA PRO A 16 -1.90 8.82 4.84
C PRO A 16 -1.70 8.60 6.34
N LYS A 17 -2.78 8.66 7.11
CA LYS A 17 -2.75 8.42 8.56
C LYS A 17 -2.57 6.94 8.88
N ASP A 18 -3.11 6.08 8.03
CA ASP A 18 -3.16 4.64 8.21
C ASP A 18 -3.22 3.93 6.84
N ILE A 19 -3.09 2.60 6.87
CA ILE A 19 -3.08 1.76 5.67
C ILE A 19 -4.41 1.86 4.92
N ASP A 20 -5.53 2.08 5.61
CA ASP A 20 -6.84 2.19 4.98
C ASP A 20 -6.94 3.45 4.12
N GLU A 21 -6.51 4.59 4.67
CA GLU A 21 -6.45 5.86 3.94
C GLU A 21 -5.49 5.79 2.72
N TYR A 22 -4.38 5.05 2.85
CA TYR A 22 -3.50 4.79 1.70
C TYR A 22 -4.20 3.98 0.61
N LEU A 23 -4.85 2.87 0.97
CA LEU A 23 -5.54 1.97 0.04
C LEU A 23 -6.74 2.64 -0.63
N ALA A 24 -7.48 3.47 0.09
CA ALA A 24 -8.59 4.26 -0.44
C ALA A 24 -8.16 5.26 -1.53
N GLY A 25 -6.90 5.67 -1.52
CA GLY A 25 -6.30 6.54 -2.53
C GLY A 25 -5.89 5.83 -3.82
N LEU A 26 -5.92 4.50 -3.87
CA LEU A 26 -5.46 3.72 -5.02
C LEU A 26 -6.64 3.35 -5.94
N PRO A 27 -6.48 3.46 -7.27
CA PRO A 27 -7.44 2.91 -8.22
C PRO A 27 -7.36 1.38 -8.26
N GLU A 28 -8.42 0.75 -8.74
CA GLU A 28 -8.36 -0.65 -9.14
C GLU A 28 -7.43 -0.83 -10.35
N PRO A 29 -6.75 -1.98 -10.49
CA PRO A 29 -6.80 -3.18 -9.62
C PRO A 29 -5.82 -3.12 -8.44
N TYR A 30 -5.01 -2.07 -8.31
CA TYR A 30 -3.94 -1.96 -7.31
C TYR A 30 -4.45 -2.03 -5.88
N ARG A 31 -5.58 -1.35 -5.60
CA ARG A 31 -6.25 -1.40 -4.31
C ARG A 31 -6.58 -2.83 -3.89
N ALA A 32 -7.26 -3.58 -4.76
CA ALA A 32 -7.69 -4.95 -4.48
C ALA A 32 -6.49 -5.87 -4.22
N ALA A 33 -5.43 -5.76 -5.01
CA ALA A 33 -4.20 -6.54 -4.83
C ALA A 33 -3.51 -6.24 -3.49
N LEU A 34 -3.43 -4.97 -3.08
CA LEU A 34 -2.82 -4.60 -1.80
C LEU A 34 -3.72 -4.90 -0.60
N GLU A 35 -5.05 -4.85 -0.75
CA GLU A 35 -5.99 -5.33 0.26
C GLU A 35 -5.84 -6.83 0.49
N ASP A 36 -5.70 -7.62 -0.58
CA ASP A 36 -5.45 -9.06 -0.48
C ASP A 36 -4.11 -9.34 0.22
N LEU A 37 -3.05 -8.63 -0.19
CA LEU A 37 -1.74 -8.72 0.44
C LEU A 37 -1.81 -8.39 1.95
N ARG A 38 -2.51 -7.31 2.32
CA ARG A 38 -2.72 -6.91 3.72
C ARG A 38 -3.41 -8.02 4.53
N ARG A 39 -4.44 -8.66 3.96
CA ARG A 39 -5.15 -9.78 4.59
C ARG A 39 -4.23 -10.99 4.78
N ASN A 40 -3.45 -11.34 3.77
CA ASN A 40 -2.51 -12.47 3.83
C ASN A 40 -1.42 -12.23 4.88
N ILE A 41 -0.85 -11.03 4.95
CA ILE A 41 0.15 -10.67 5.98
C ILE A 41 -0.47 -10.76 7.38
N LYS A 42 -1.69 -10.26 7.56
CA LYS A 42 -2.39 -10.30 8.86
C LYS A 42 -2.76 -11.73 9.27
N ALA A 43 -3.08 -12.60 8.32
CA ALA A 43 -3.32 -14.02 8.58
C ALA A 43 -2.03 -14.77 8.95
N ALA A 44 -0.92 -14.46 8.27
CA ALA A 44 0.38 -15.05 8.56
C ALA A 44 0.97 -14.55 9.88
N VAL A 45 0.77 -13.27 10.20
CA VAL A 45 1.36 -12.58 11.35
C VAL A 45 0.29 -11.71 12.04
N PRO A 46 -0.63 -12.33 12.81
CA PRO A 46 -1.76 -11.61 13.42
C PRO A 46 -1.36 -10.61 14.49
N GLN A 47 -0.11 -10.69 14.97
CA GLN A 47 0.43 -9.77 15.98
C GLN A 47 1.21 -8.60 15.35
N ALA A 48 1.24 -8.50 14.02
CA ALA A 48 1.84 -7.38 13.34
C ALA A 48 1.00 -6.10 13.52
N ILE A 49 1.67 -5.00 13.84
CA ILE A 49 1.10 -3.67 14.00
C ILE A 49 1.13 -2.96 12.65
N GLU A 50 -0.03 -2.46 12.24
CA GLU A 50 -0.21 -1.68 11.03
C GLU A 50 0.19 -0.22 11.28
N ALA A 51 1.14 0.30 10.51
CA ALA A 51 1.64 1.66 10.64
C ALA A 51 1.92 2.28 9.28
N ILE A 52 2.03 3.61 9.23
CA ILE A 52 2.58 4.34 8.09
C ILE A 52 4.00 4.76 8.44
N SER A 53 4.97 4.36 7.62
CA SER A 53 6.38 4.76 7.75
C SER A 53 6.85 5.34 6.41
N TYR A 54 7.44 6.54 6.43
CA TYR A 54 7.81 7.28 5.21
C TYR A 54 6.66 7.45 4.20
N GLY A 55 5.41 7.51 4.67
CA GLY A 55 4.22 7.59 3.81
C GLY A 55 3.80 6.26 3.16
N LEU A 56 4.41 5.15 3.57
CA LEU A 56 4.11 3.81 3.07
C LEU A 56 3.47 2.92 4.15
N PRO A 57 2.48 2.10 3.78
CA PRO A 57 2.01 0.98 4.59
C PRO A 57 3.16 0.10 5.05
N THR A 58 3.30 -0.03 6.36
CA THR A 58 4.36 -0.81 7.02
C THR A 58 3.75 -1.66 8.13
N PHE A 59 4.04 -2.94 8.12
CA PHE A 59 3.76 -3.84 9.23
C PHE A 59 4.98 -3.97 10.13
N LYS A 60 4.74 -3.92 11.44
CA LYS A 60 5.78 -4.00 12.47
C LYS A 60 5.51 -5.14 13.44
N GLN A 61 6.52 -5.96 13.75
CA GLN A 61 6.45 -6.97 14.81
C GLN A 61 7.82 -7.04 15.47
N ASN A 62 7.97 -6.50 16.69
CA ASN A 62 9.27 -6.31 17.37
C ASN A 62 10.34 -5.58 16.51
N GLY A 63 9.93 -4.84 15.49
CA GLY A 63 10.77 -4.23 14.45
C GLY A 63 9.97 -3.93 13.19
N GLY A 64 10.59 -3.36 12.15
CA GLY A 64 9.97 -3.29 10.82
C GLY A 64 9.95 -4.68 10.19
N LEU A 65 8.78 -5.21 9.85
CA LEU A 65 8.64 -6.55 9.28
C LEU A 65 8.56 -6.49 7.75
N VAL A 66 7.69 -5.63 7.24
CA VAL A 66 7.48 -5.46 5.81
C VAL A 66 6.81 -4.13 5.53
N ALA A 67 7.19 -3.47 4.43
CA ALA A 67 6.44 -2.36 3.86
C ALA A 67 6.01 -2.67 2.43
N PHE A 68 4.95 -2.05 1.96
CA PHE A 68 4.48 -2.23 0.59
C PHE A 68 3.93 -0.92 0.04
N SER A 69 4.01 -0.77 -1.28
CA SER A 69 3.59 0.45 -1.97
C SER A 69 2.99 0.13 -3.33
N ALA A 70 2.12 0.99 -3.83
CA ALA A 70 1.64 0.96 -5.20
C ALA A 70 2.04 2.24 -5.95
N THR A 71 2.43 2.06 -7.20
CA THR A 71 2.73 3.13 -8.16
C THR A 71 1.85 2.98 -9.39
N GLU A 72 1.88 3.96 -10.30
CA GLU A 72 1.11 3.95 -11.56
C GLU A 72 1.40 2.73 -12.45
N SER A 73 2.53 2.04 -12.23
CA SER A 73 2.97 0.93 -13.07
C SER A 73 3.04 -0.42 -12.35
N HIS A 74 3.33 -0.43 -11.04
CA HIS A 74 3.56 -1.68 -10.29
C HIS A 74 3.33 -1.50 -8.79
N CYS A 75 3.02 -2.62 -8.12
CA CYS A 75 3.13 -2.74 -6.67
C CYS A 75 4.55 -3.18 -6.29
N SER A 76 5.08 -2.62 -5.21
CA SER A 76 6.39 -2.96 -4.65
C SER A 76 6.22 -3.50 -3.23
N PHE A 77 7.07 -4.46 -2.89
CA PHE A 77 7.12 -5.11 -1.59
C PHE A 77 8.54 -4.98 -1.04
N HIS A 78 8.66 -4.48 0.18
CA HIS A 78 9.91 -4.11 0.85
C HIS A 78 10.03 -4.92 2.14
N LEU A 79 11.14 -5.64 2.31
CA LEU A 79 11.48 -6.44 3.49
C LEU A 79 12.72 -5.87 4.18
#